data_AF-K8NQJ9-F1
#
_entry.id   AF-K8NQJ9-F1
#
_cell.length_a   1.000
_cell.length_b   1.000
_cell.length_c   1.000
_cell.angle_alpha   90.00
_cell.angle_beta   90.00
_cell.angle_gamma   90.00
#
_symmetry.space_group_name_H-M   'P 1'
#
loop_
_entity.id
_entity.type
_entity.pdbx_description
1 polymer ?
#
loop_
_entity_poly.entity_id
_entity_poly.type
_entity_poly.pdbx_seq_one_letter_code
_entity_poly.pdbx_strand_id
1 'polypeptide(L)'
;MPSNLTRRRFIAASLVAPAALPVNDALAIDDPERLRLIQRREYLQSEIAKLDRQWTLAYAKLPSWCRPGSKYRSQDGYMFGGVVGWPDAGFDAIKLASGDLLVRPSARDIFELRQSDRSSMAFAESERLFARRLKALIGRLREQRRVENAVKLPRSSAWLPLEIKLEGVEAAISLLLTGEHSVYERGARL
;
A
#
# COMPACT_ATOMS: atom_id res chain seq x y z
N MET A 1 31.54 -12.44 -39.36
CA MET A 1 30.77 -11.54 -38.47
C MET A 1 29.57 -10.99 -39.23
N PRO A 2 28.40 -11.63 -39.15
CA PRO A 2 27.15 -11.03 -39.59
C PRO A 2 26.27 -10.63 -38.39
N SER A 3 25.74 -9.41 -38.50
CA SER A 3 24.81 -8.75 -37.58
C SER A 3 23.47 -9.48 -37.47
N ASN A 4 23.15 -9.97 -36.28
CA ASN A 4 21.82 -10.48 -35.95
C ASN A 4 20.84 -9.30 -35.76
N LEU A 5 20.09 -9.01 -36.82
CA LEU A 5 18.93 -8.11 -36.76
C LEU A 5 17.82 -8.73 -35.92
N THR A 6 17.48 -8.06 -34.83
CA THR A 6 16.58 -8.50 -33.77
C THR A 6 15.12 -8.47 -34.24
N ARG A 7 14.54 -9.67 -34.43
CA ARG A 7 13.15 -10.18 -34.23
C ARG A 7 11.91 -9.27 -33.99
N ARG A 8 11.92 -7.96 -34.26
CA ARG A 8 10.82 -7.03 -33.90
C ARG A 8 10.14 -6.29 -35.05
N ARG A 9 10.41 -6.64 -36.32
CA ARG A 9 9.77 -5.97 -37.48
C ARG A 9 8.86 -6.83 -38.35
N PHE A 10 8.59 -8.08 -37.96
CA PHE A 10 7.75 -8.97 -38.77
C PHE A 10 6.22 -8.84 -38.55
N ILE A 11 5.75 -8.00 -37.62
CA ILE A 11 4.31 -7.84 -37.35
C ILE A 11 3.68 -6.69 -38.17
N ALA A 12 4.47 -5.89 -38.90
CA ALA A 12 3.97 -4.69 -39.56
C ALA A 12 3.59 -4.85 -41.06
N ALA A 13 3.63 -6.06 -41.64
CA ALA A 13 3.46 -6.25 -43.09
C ALA A 13 2.49 -7.38 -43.47
N SER A 14 1.30 -7.43 -42.88
CA SER A 14 0.19 -8.26 -43.38
C SER A 14 -1.17 -7.58 -43.18
N LEU A 15 -1.23 -6.29 -43.49
CA LEU A 15 -2.42 -5.44 -43.40
C LEU A 15 -2.95 -5.05 -44.79
N VAL A 16 -3.01 -5.99 -45.75
CA VAL A 16 -3.81 -5.81 -46.98
C VAL A 16 -4.28 -7.18 -47.49
N ALA A 17 -5.45 -7.62 -47.03
CA ALA A 17 -6.34 -8.52 -47.78
C ALA A 17 -7.74 -8.42 -47.18
N PRO A 18 -8.74 -7.82 -47.87
CA PRO A 18 -10.13 -7.96 -47.49
C PRO A 18 -10.61 -9.32 -48.01
N ALA A 19 -10.24 -10.39 -47.32
CA ALA A 19 -10.96 -11.64 -47.47
C ALA A 19 -12.24 -11.49 -46.66
N ALA A 20 -13.31 -11.04 -47.32
CA ALA A 20 -14.67 -11.24 -46.86
C ALA A 20 -14.90 -12.75 -46.74
N LEU A 21 -14.48 -13.32 -45.62
CA LEU A 21 -14.89 -14.65 -45.22
C LEU A 21 -16.39 -14.54 -44.94
N PRO A 22 -17.25 -15.37 -45.58
CA PRO A 22 -18.58 -15.55 -45.06
C PRO A 22 -18.39 -16.10 -43.65
N VAL A 23 -18.61 -15.25 -42.65
CA VAL A 23 -18.79 -15.72 -41.27
C VAL A 23 -19.97 -16.65 -41.38
N ASN A 24 -19.70 -17.95 -41.31
CA ASN A 24 -20.69 -19.00 -41.32
C ASN A 24 -21.82 -18.62 -40.35
N ASP A 25 -22.96 -18.21 -40.90
CA ASP A 25 -24.26 -18.18 -40.24
C ASP A 25 -24.67 -19.59 -39.75
N ALA A 26 -23.87 -20.62 -40.04
CA ALA A 26 -24.04 -22.01 -39.61
C ALA A 26 -23.69 -22.29 -38.12
N LEU A 27 -23.36 -21.27 -37.32
CA LEU A 27 -23.29 -21.39 -35.85
C LEU A 27 -24.29 -20.46 -35.13
N ALA A 28 -25.37 -20.08 -35.81
CA ALA A 28 -26.58 -19.55 -35.19
C ALA A 28 -27.44 -20.69 -34.61
N ILE A 29 -26.82 -21.63 -33.89
CA ILE A 29 -27.57 -22.36 -32.89
C ILE A 29 -27.65 -21.37 -31.73
N ASP A 30 -28.87 -20.90 -31.45
CA ASP A 30 -29.25 -20.25 -30.20
C ASP A 30 -28.96 -21.21 -29.06
N ASP A 31 -27.68 -21.42 -28.75
CA ASP A 31 -27.25 -22.21 -27.63
C ASP A 31 -27.70 -21.43 -26.38
N PRO A 32 -28.71 -21.92 -25.65
CA PRO A 32 -29.24 -21.22 -24.49
C PRO A 32 -28.15 -21.03 -23.43
N GLU A 33 -27.12 -21.87 -23.40
CA GLU A 33 -25.97 -21.68 -22.51
C GLU A 33 -25.12 -20.49 -22.93
N ARG A 34 -24.82 -20.34 -24.22
CA ARG A 34 -24.10 -19.18 -24.74
C ARG A 34 -24.82 -17.87 -24.45
N LEU A 35 -26.14 -17.81 -24.65
CA LEU A 35 -26.95 -16.63 -24.32
C LEU A 35 -26.94 -16.33 -22.81
N ARG A 36 -27.07 -17.36 -21.95
CA ARG A 36 -26.96 -17.22 -20.49
C ARG A 36 -25.59 -16.68 -20.07
N LEU A 37 -24.51 -17.16 -20.68
CA LEU A 37 -23.15 -16.71 -20.36
C LEU A 37 -22.92 -15.25 -20.80
N ILE A 38 -23.44 -14.84 -21.95
CA ILE A 38 -23.39 -13.45 -22.41
C ILE A 38 -24.15 -12.54 -21.42
N GLN A 39 -25.39 -12.88 -21.08
CA GLN A 39 -26.18 -12.14 -20.09
C GLN A 39 -25.48 -12.07 -18.73
N ARG A 40 -24.86 -13.17 -18.29
CA ARG A 40 -24.11 -13.21 -17.03
C ARG A 40 -22.88 -12.30 -17.09
N ARG A 41 -22.16 -12.28 -18.21
CA ARG A 41 -21.01 -11.39 -18.42
C ARG A 41 -21.45 -9.92 -18.39
N GLU A 42 -22.51 -9.56 -19.10
CA GLU A 42 -23.04 -8.20 -19.13
C GLU A 42 -23.47 -7.75 -17.73
N TYR A 43 -24.16 -8.62 -16.99
CA TYR A 43 -24.52 -8.37 -15.60
C TYR A 43 -23.28 -8.10 -14.73
N LEU A 44 -22.27 -8.98 -14.77
CA LEU A 44 -21.05 -8.81 -13.98
C LEU A 44 -20.27 -7.55 -14.36
N GLN A 45 -20.21 -7.20 -15.65
CA GLN A 45 -19.60 -5.95 -16.11
C GLN A 45 -20.35 -4.72 -15.57
N SER A 46 -21.68 -4.77 -15.52
CA SER A 46 -22.49 -3.70 -14.95
C SER A 46 -22.25 -3.53 -13.44
N GLU A 47 -22.08 -4.64 -12.71
CA GLU A 47 -21.79 -4.63 -11.28
C GLU A 47 -20.37 -4.11 -10.99
N ILE A 48 -19.37 -4.52 -11.79
CA ILE A 48 -18.01 -3.97 -11.71
C ILE A 48 -18.05 -2.45 -11.92
N ALA A 49 -18.73 -1.98 -12.96
CA ALA A 49 -18.82 -0.55 -13.24
C ALA A 49 -19.49 0.25 -12.10
N LYS A 50 -20.49 -0.33 -11.43
CA LYS A 50 -21.11 0.28 -10.24
C LYS A 50 -20.14 0.36 -9.07
N LEU A 51 -19.41 -0.73 -8.79
CA LEU A 51 -18.41 -0.76 -7.71
C LEU A 51 -17.25 0.20 -7.97
N ASP A 52 -16.75 0.28 -9.21
CA ASP A 52 -15.70 1.21 -9.59
C ASP A 52 -16.12 2.67 -9.42
N ARG A 53 -17.37 3.00 -9.79
CA ARG A 53 -17.94 4.34 -9.53
C ARG A 53 -18.02 4.64 -8.05
N GLN A 54 -18.54 3.72 -7.25
CA GLN A 54 -18.63 3.89 -5.79
C GLN A 54 -17.24 4.06 -5.17
N TRP A 55 -16.28 3.24 -5.57
CA TRP A 55 -14.89 3.32 -5.12
C TRP A 55 -14.28 4.66 -5.49
N THR A 56 -14.44 5.13 -6.73
CA THR A 56 -13.91 6.40 -7.21
C THR A 56 -14.47 7.58 -6.40
N LEU A 57 -15.78 7.58 -6.15
CA LEU A 57 -16.44 8.62 -5.35
C LEU A 57 -15.99 8.61 -3.88
N ALA A 58 -15.79 7.43 -3.30
CA ALA A 58 -15.30 7.29 -1.92
C ALA A 58 -13.82 7.71 -1.82
N TYR A 59 -12.99 7.27 -2.76
CA TYR A 59 -11.57 7.57 -2.82
C TYR A 59 -11.31 9.08 -3.01
N ALA A 60 -12.10 9.76 -3.83
CA ALA A 60 -12.00 11.22 -4.02
C ALA A 60 -12.21 12.01 -2.73
N LYS A 61 -12.97 11.47 -1.77
CA LYS A 61 -13.22 12.10 -0.46
C LYS A 61 -12.09 11.89 0.55
N LEU A 62 -11.12 11.02 0.26
CA LEU A 62 -10.00 10.80 1.16
C LEU A 62 -9.12 12.05 1.28
N PRO A 63 -8.63 12.40 2.47
CA PRO A 63 -7.56 13.39 2.64
C PRO A 63 -6.29 12.98 1.88
N SER A 64 -5.48 13.96 1.45
CA SER A 64 -4.23 13.72 0.72
C SER A 64 -3.23 12.82 1.48
N TRP A 65 -3.21 12.93 2.81
CA TRP A 65 -2.34 12.12 3.65
C TRP A 65 -2.74 10.63 3.68
N CYS A 66 -4.01 10.29 3.43
CA CYS A 66 -4.48 8.89 3.33
C CYS A 66 -4.27 8.30 1.93
N ARG A 67 -4.18 9.16 0.90
CA ARG A 67 -4.00 8.70 -0.49
C ARG A 67 -2.55 8.25 -0.70
N PRO A 68 -2.29 7.34 -1.64
CA PRO A 68 -0.94 7.03 -2.09
C PRO A 68 -0.18 8.30 -2.50
N GLY A 69 1.10 8.34 -2.18
CA GLY A 69 1.96 9.48 -2.48
C GLY A 69 3.43 9.12 -2.41
N SER A 70 4.29 10.09 -2.73
CA SER A 70 5.75 9.91 -2.73
C SER A 70 6.26 9.53 -1.34
N LYS A 71 7.23 8.62 -1.29
CA LYS A 71 7.77 8.07 -0.04
C LYS A 71 8.61 9.07 0.77
N TYR A 72 9.32 9.96 0.10
CA TYR A 72 10.29 10.87 0.71
C TYR A 72 9.95 12.34 0.42
N ARG A 73 10.45 13.22 1.28
CA ARG A 73 10.41 14.66 1.13
C ARG A 73 11.80 15.24 1.37
N SER A 74 12.31 16.02 0.45
CA SER A 74 13.60 16.68 0.59
C SER A 74 13.53 17.87 1.55
N GLN A 75 14.68 18.45 1.89
CA GLN A 75 14.79 19.60 2.80
C GLN A 75 14.05 20.83 2.24
N ASP A 76 14.06 21.01 0.92
CA ASP A 76 13.34 22.08 0.21
C ASP A 76 11.82 21.84 0.11
N GLY A 77 11.32 20.73 0.69
CA GLY A 77 9.91 20.35 0.65
C GLY A 77 9.48 19.59 -0.60
N TYR A 78 10.37 19.36 -1.56
CA TYR A 78 10.09 18.58 -2.77
C TYR A 78 9.82 17.10 -2.45
N MET A 79 8.72 16.56 -2.97
CA MET A 79 8.30 15.17 -2.74
C MET A 79 8.90 14.24 -3.81
N PHE A 80 9.59 13.18 -3.41
CA PHE A 80 10.29 12.28 -4.34
C PHE A 80 10.26 10.79 -3.92
N GLY A 81 10.74 9.93 -4.82
CA GLY A 81 10.72 8.47 -4.65
C GLY A 81 9.46 7.80 -5.21
N GLY A 82 9.34 6.49 -4.99
CA GLY A 82 8.19 5.72 -5.46
C GLY A 82 6.88 6.13 -4.77
N VAL A 83 5.77 5.99 -5.49
CA VAL A 83 4.42 6.17 -4.95
C VAL A 83 4.05 4.96 -4.11
N VAL A 84 3.74 5.18 -2.83
CA VAL A 84 3.39 4.13 -1.87
C VAL A 84 2.02 4.39 -1.25
N GLY A 85 1.31 3.32 -0.89
CA GLY A 85 -0.02 3.39 -0.26
C GLY A 85 -0.01 3.64 1.25
N TRP A 86 1.17 3.83 1.86
CA TRP A 86 1.30 4.14 3.29
C TRP A 86 0.85 5.57 3.60
N PRO A 87 0.20 5.83 4.74
CA PRO A 87 -0.26 7.17 5.08
C PRO A 87 0.92 8.10 5.36
N ASP A 88 0.74 9.39 5.08
CA ASP A 88 1.72 10.43 5.42
C ASP A 88 1.79 10.62 6.94
N ALA A 89 2.99 10.50 7.50
CA ALA A 89 3.30 10.64 8.91
C ALA A 89 3.20 12.11 9.41
N GLY A 90 3.13 13.09 8.51
CA GLY A 90 2.97 14.50 8.86
C GLY A 90 4.14 15.02 9.71
N PHE A 91 3.85 15.42 10.94
CA PHE A 91 4.87 15.89 11.89
C PHE A 91 5.77 14.78 12.42
N ASP A 92 5.31 13.51 12.35
CA ASP A 92 6.09 12.34 12.77
C ASP A 92 6.99 11.80 11.64
N ALA A 93 7.22 12.59 10.58
CA ALA A 93 8.13 12.22 9.50
C ALA A 93 9.55 11.96 10.04
N ILE A 94 10.17 10.89 9.55
CA ILE A 94 11.45 10.42 10.10
C ILE A 94 12.59 11.07 9.32
N LYS A 95 13.45 11.83 10.00
CA LYS A 95 14.66 12.38 9.40
C LYS A 95 15.70 11.30 9.14
N LEU A 96 16.17 11.22 7.90
CA LEU A 96 17.21 10.30 7.46
C LEU A 96 18.59 10.94 7.60
N ALA A 97 19.64 10.12 7.55
CA ALA A 97 21.02 10.59 7.61
C ALA A 97 21.40 11.53 6.45
N SER A 98 20.75 11.38 5.27
CA SER A 98 20.91 12.30 4.14
C SER A 98 20.33 13.70 4.40
N GLY A 99 19.56 13.85 5.47
CA GLY A 99 18.80 15.06 5.78
C GLY A 99 17.41 15.11 5.15
N ASP A 100 17.08 14.19 4.24
CA ASP A 100 15.71 14.03 3.73
C ASP A 100 14.78 13.44 4.81
N LEU A 101 13.47 13.55 4.56
CA LEU A 101 12.43 13.04 5.44
C LEU A 101 11.72 11.84 4.81
N LEU A 102 11.65 10.74 5.54
CA LEU A 102 10.75 9.63 5.25
C LEU A 102 9.34 9.99 5.75
N VAL A 103 8.49 10.40 4.82
CA VAL A 103 7.13 10.90 5.11
C VAL A 103 6.09 9.79 5.11
N ARG A 104 6.32 8.67 4.40
CA ARG A 104 5.38 7.54 4.34
C ARG A 104 6.07 6.24 4.76
N PRO A 105 6.41 6.10 6.05
CA PRO A 105 7.15 4.94 6.54
C PRO A 105 6.30 3.67 6.46
N SER A 106 6.90 2.61 5.94
CA SER A 106 6.40 1.25 6.11
C SER A 106 6.95 0.64 7.40
N ALA A 107 6.33 -0.45 7.87
CA ALA A 107 6.89 -1.22 9.00
C ALA A 107 8.33 -1.68 8.70
N ARG A 108 8.58 -2.13 7.45
CA ARG A 108 9.92 -2.53 7.00
C ARG A 108 10.94 -1.42 7.15
N ASP A 109 10.59 -0.19 6.75
CA ASP A 109 11.50 0.97 6.89
C ASP A 109 11.87 1.20 8.35
N ILE A 110 10.91 1.07 9.27
CA ILE A 110 11.16 1.23 10.71
C ILE A 110 12.10 0.13 11.24
N PHE A 111 11.94 -1.12 10.77
CA PHE A 111 12.85 -2.22 11.14
C PHE A 111 14.26 -2.03 10.57
N GLU A 112 14.39 -1.54 9.34
CA GLU A 112 15.69 -1.23 8.73
C GLU A 112 16.38 -0.08 9.49
N LEU A 113 15.64 0.98 9.83
CA LEU A 113 16.15 2.09 10.64
C LEU A 113 16.61 1.65 12.03
N ARG A 114 15.91 0.72 12.68
CA ARG A 114 16.35 0.14 13.98
C ARG A 114 17.73 -0.50 13.88
N GLN A 115 18.03 -1.17 12.77
CA GLN A 115 19.35 -1.79 12.57
C GLN A 115 20.44 -0.72 12.46
N SER A 116 20.19 0.35 11.71
CA SER A 116 21.12 1.47 11.59
C SER A 116 21.30 2.23 12.92
N ASP A 117 20.21 2.43 13.66
CA ASP A 117 20.22 3.12 14.96
C ASP A 117 21.06 2.34 15.97
N ARG A 118 20.90 1.01 16.06
CA ARG A 118 21.69 0.15 16.97
C ARG A 118 23.21 0.24 16.74
N SER A 119 23.64 0.55 15.53
CA SER A 119 25.06 0.74 15.21
C SER A 119 25.57 2.14 15.57
N SER A 120 24.68 3.10 15.81
CA SER A 120 25.00 4.52 15.95
C SER A 120 24.70 5.09 17.33
N MET A 121 23.85 4.45 18.13
CA MET A 121 23.44 4.91 19.46
C MET A 121 23.36 3.77 20.47
N ALA A 122 23.19 4.11 21.75
CA ALA A 122 23.04 3.13 22.82
C ALA A 122 21.82 2.23 22.59
N PHE A 123 21.93 0.94 22.96
CA PHE A 123 20.88 -0.05 22.73
C PHE A 123 19.51 0.40 23.26
N ALA A 124 19.43 0.83 24.53
CA ALA A 124 18.18 1.26 25.15
C ALA A 124 17.55 2.48 24.42
N GLU A 125 18.37 3.41 23.94
CA GLU A 125 17.90 4.57 23.17
C GLU A 125 17.33 4.14 21.81
N SER A 126 18.02 3.24 21.11
CA SER A 126 17.57 2.69 19.83
C SER A 126 16.24 1.95 19.95
N GLU A 127 16.03 1.19 21.03
CA GLU A 127 14.79 0.46 21.29
C GLU A 127 13.63 1.40 21.61
N ARG A 128 13.86 2.44 22.41
CA ARG A 128 12.85 3.48 22.67
C ARG A 128 12.46 4.22 21.40
N LEU A 129 13.43 4.58 20.56
CA LEU A 129 13.19 5.26 19.29
C LEU A 129 12.41 4.38 18.31
N PHE A 130 12.77 3.11 18.20
CA PHE A 130 12.05 2.11 17.41
C PHE A 130 10.60 1.95 17.88
N ALA A 131 10.38 1.73 19.18
CA ALA A 131 9.06 1.58 19.77
C ALA A 131 8.18 2.82 19.53
N ARG A 132 8.74 4.03 19.68
CA ARG A 132 8.06 5.30 19.40
C ARG A 132 7.62 5.41 17.93
N ARG A 133 8.53 5.14 16.99
CA ARG A 133 8.24 5.19 15.54
C ARG A 133 7.17 4.17 15.16
N LEU A 134 7.26 2.95 15.69
CA LEU A 134 6.28 1.90 15.40
C LEU A 134 4.90 2.25 15.97
N LYS A 135 4.83 2.79 17.19
CA LYS A 135 3.58 3.29 17.79
C LYS A 135 2.95 4.41 16.96
N ALA A 136 3.76 5.35 16.47
CA ALA A 136 3.29 6.43 15.60
C ALA A 136 2.71 5.89 14.28
N LEU A 137 3.40 4.93 13.64
CA LEU A 137 2.91 4.28 12.42
C LEU A 137 1.56 3.59 12.66
N ILE A 138 1.43 2.79 13.73
CA ILE A 138 0.18 2.06 13.98
C ILE A 138 -0.96 3.05 14.30
N GLY A 139 -0.69 4.08 15.10
CA GLY A 139 -1.65 5.16 15.34
C GLY A 139 -2.13 5.82 14.04
N ARG A 140 -1.21 6.07 13.11
CA ARG A 140 -1.53 6.66 11.81
C ARG A 140 -2.34 5.72 10.90
N LEU A 141 -2.03 4.43 10.90
CA LEU A 141 -2.81 3.41 10.18
C LEU A 141 -4.24 3.31 10.71
N ARG A 142 -4.44 3.40 12.03
CA ARG A 142 -5.78 3.44 12.63
C ARG A 142 -6.56 4.69 12.24
N GLU A 143 -5.88 5.83 12.19
CA GLU A 143 -6.50 7.07 11.72
C GLU A 143 -6.95 6.92 10.26
N GLN A 144 -6.06 6.42 9.39
CA GLN A 144 -6.38 6.17 7.99
C GLN A 144 -7.60 5.25 7.88
N ARG A 145 -7.63 4.20 8.71
CA ARG A 145 -8.73 3.24 8.77
C ARG A 145 -10.05 3.88 9.17
N ARG A 146 -10.05 4.76 10.17
CA ARG A 146 -11.26 5.48 10.60
C ARG A 146 -11.80 6.35 9.47
N VAL A 147 -10.92 7.03 8.76
CA VAL A 147 -11.26 7.88 7.61
C VAL A 147 -11.79 7.05 6.44
N GLU A 148 -11.15 5.92 6.11
CA GLU A 148 -11.61 4.99 5.08
C GLU A 148 -13.02 4.45 5.38
N ASN A 149 -13.28 4.09 6.64
CA ASN A 149 -14.61 3.67 7.08
C ASN A 149 -15.64 4.80 6.93
N ALA A 150 -15.27 6.03 7.31
CA ALA A 150 -16.15 7.19 7.20
C ALA A 150 -16.56 7.50 5.76
N VAL A 151 -15.67 7.28 4.78
CA VAL A 151 -15.97 7.47 3.35
C VAL A 151 -16.59 6.24 2.68
N LYS A 152 -16.84 5.15 3.43
CA LYS A 152 -17.42 3.89 2.96
C LYS A 152 -16.58 3.19 1.87
N LEU A 153 -15.26 3.19 2.01
CA LEU A 153 -14.40 2.41 1.12
C LEU A 153 -14.65 0.89 1.31
N PRO A 154 -14.91 0.14 0.22
CA PRO A 154 -15.12 -1.31 0.29
C PRO A 154 -13.93 -2.03 0.94
N ARG A 155 -14.19 -3.00 1.83
CA ARG A 155 -13.16 -3.86 2.43
C ARG A 155 -13.19 -5.24 1.78
N SER A 156 -12.01 -5.81 1.54
CA SER A 156 -11.90 -7.25 1.41
C SER A 156 -11.88 -7.91 2.80
N SER A 157 -12.39 -9.13 2.90
CA SER A 157 -12.35 -9.93 4.14
C SER A 157 -10.93 -10.27 4.61
N ALA A 158 -9.95 -10.17 3.72
CA ALA A 158 -8.53 -10.43 4.00
C ALA A 158 -7.89 -9.46 5.01
N TRP A 159 -8.57 -8.37 5.36
CA TRP A 159 -8.05 -7.36 6.28
C TRP A 159 -8.22 -7.69 7.77
N LEU A 160 -9.25 -8.46 8.14
CA LEU A 160 -9.56 -8.77 9.54
C LEU A 160 -8.38 -9.44 10.28
N PRO A 161 -7.68 -10.44 9.68
CA PRO A 161 -6.53 -11.07 10.33
C PRO A 161 -5.33 -10.14 10.54
N LEU A 162 -5.21 -9.08 9.74
CA LEU A 162 -4.14 -8.09 9.88
C LEU A 162 -4.40 -7.15 11.05
N GLU A 163 -5.66 -6.76 11.28
CA GLU A 163 -6.04 -5.92 12.41
C GLU A 163 -5.73 -6.60 13.75
N ILE A 164 -6.11 -7.88 13.89
CA ILE A 164 -5.81 -8.68 15.09
C ILE A 164 -4.29 -8.75 15.37
N LYS A 165 -3.48 -8.91 14.32
CA LYS A 165 -2.02 -8.94 14.46
C LYS A 165 -1.45 -7.59 14.91
N LEU A 166 -2.01 -6.48 14.42
CA LEU A 166 -1.58 -5.14 14.81
C LEU A 166 -1.85 -4.85 16.29
N GLU A 167 -3.00 -5.29 16.81
CA GLU A 167 -3.32 -5.17 18.25
C GLU A 167 -2.32 -5.91 19.14
N GLY A 168 -1.96 -7.14 18.76
CA GLY A 168 -0.94 -7.91 19.48
C GLY A 168 0.44 -7.22 19.50
N VAL A 169 0.84 -6.61 18.38
CA VAL A 169 2.10 -5.86 18.28
C VAL A 169 2.10 -4.63 19.17
N GLU A 170 0.99 -3.88 19.24
CA GLU A 170 0.89 -2.72 20.12
C GLU A 170 0.95 -3.06 21.61
N ALA A 171 0.31 -4.16 22.01
CA ALA A 171 0.37 -4.63 23.39
C ALA A 171 1.83 -4.91 23.78
N ALA A 172 2.58 -5.57 22.89
CA ALA A 172 4.00 -5.81 23.09
C ALA A 172 4.85 -4.52 23.15
N ILE A 173 4.57 -3.54 22.27
CA ILE A 173 5.27 -2.24 22.28
C ILE A 173 4.98 -1.48 23.59
N SER A 174 3.73 -1.50 24.05
CA SER A 174 3.33 -0.80 25.27
C SER A 174 4.06 -1.36 26.48
N LEU A 175 4.19 -2.69 26.57
CA LEU A 175 4.97 -3.37 27.60
C LEU A 175 6.46 -2.99 27.57
N LEU A 176 7.07 -2.89 26.38
CA LEU A 176 8.46 -2.45 26.24
C LEU A 176 8.66 -1.01 26.74
N LEU A 177 7.70 -0.12 26.48
CA LEU A 177 7.77 1.28 26.91
C LEU A 177 7.49 1.46 28.42
N THR A 178 6.64 0.62 29.02
CA THR A 178 6.29 0.73 30.45
C THR A 178 7.20 -0.10 31.37
N GLY A 179 7.79 -1.18 30.86
CA GLY A 179 8.61 -2.13 31.64
C GLY A 179 9.94 -1.57 32.14
N GLU A 180 10.47 -0.51 31.53
CA GLU A 180 11.74 0.12 31.94
C GLU A 180 11.60 1.07 33.16
N HIS A 181 10.38 1.50 33.52
CA HIS A 181 10.19 2.35 34.71
C HIS A 181 10.35 1.58 36.04
N SER A 182 10.27 0.24 36.05
CA SER A 182 10.32 -0.57 37.28
C SER A 182 11.74 -0.94 37.75
N VAL A 183 12.75 -0.83 36.89
CA VAL A 183 14.11 -1.29 37.20
C VAL A 183 15.01 -0.16 37.70
N TYR A 184 14.80 1.09 37.26
CA TYR A 184 15.62 2.22 37.70
C TYR A 184 15.22 2.83 39.05
N GLU A 185 13.99 2.62 39.55
CA GLU A 185 13.60 3.08 40.90
C GLU A 185 14.11 2.18 42.04
N ARG A 186 14.65 0.99 41.74
CA ARG A 186 15.23 0.10 42.76
C ARG A 186 16.75 0.25 42.96
N GLY A 187 17.43 1.04 42.13
CA GLY A 187 18.87 1.29 42.25
C GLY A 187 19.26 2.58 42.98
N ALA A 188 18.31 3.45 43.32
CA ALA A 188 18.56 4.74 43.99
C ALA A 188 18.27 4.74 45.50
N ARG A 189 18.11 3.55 46.10
CA ARG A 189 17.96 3.37 47.55
C ARG A 189 18.83 2.21 48.05
N LEU A 190 20.13 2.28 47.83
CA LEU A 190 21.14 1.59 48.64
C LEU A 190 22.37 2.48 48.74
#